data_AF-A0A2H3KAA5-F1
#
_entry.id   AF-A0A2H3KAA5-F1
#
_cell.length_a   1.000
_cell.length_b   1.000
_cell.length_c   1.000
_cell.angle_alpha   90.00
_cell.angle_beta   90.00
_cell.angle_gamma   90.00
#
_symmetry.space_group_name_H-M   'P 1'
#
loop_
_entity.id
_entity.type
_entity.pdbx_description
1 polymer ?
#
loop_
_entity_poly.entity_id
_entity_poly.type
_entity_poly.pdbx_seq_one_letter_code
_entity_poly.pdbx_strand_id
1 'polypeptide(L)'
;MTKEKFIENFKLLLVHLRDETEKFCFNEISENYRFILEPSERNTSQHLTEDENKYMKTWNKLENKEMTFDQVIELFYKNGKTPKWADCNVYLSTSEKTLVKIFF
;
A
#
# COMPACT_ATOMS: atom_id res chain seq x y z
N MET A 1 -14.81 8.44 6.54
CA MET A 1 -13.54 8.36 7.31
C MET A 1 -12.74 9.61 6.96
N THR A 2 -12.12 10.29 7.93
CA THR A 2 -11.25 11.44 7.64
C THR A 2 -9.88 10.99 7.15
N LYS A 3 -9.12 11.88 6.50
CA LYS A 3 -7.77 11.56 6.03
C LYS A 3 -6.85 11.25 7.21
N GLU A 4 -6.99 12.02 8.28
CA GLU A 4 -6.24 11.85 9.53
C GLU A 4 -6.51 10.47 10.12
N LYS A 5 -7.78 10.05 10.16
CA LYS A 5 -8.13 8.74 10.70
C LYS A 5 -7.59 7.58 9.85
N PHE A 6 -7.57 7.76 8.53
CA PHE A 6 -6.94 6.80 7.63
C PHE A 6 -5.44 6.71 7.88
N ILE A 7 -4.75 7.85 8.04
CA ILE A 7 -3.31 7.90 8.33
C ILE A 7 -2.99 7.21 9.66
N GLU A 8 -3.77 7.49 10.71
CA GLU A 8 -3.63 6.82 12.01
C GLU A 8 -3.77 5.30 11.89
N ASN A 9 -4.83 4.84 11.22
CA ASN A 9 -5.08 3.41 11.03
C ASN A 9 -3.98 2.76 10.20
N PHE A 10 -3.45 3.44 9.18
CA PHE A 10 -2.38 2.91 8.36
C PHE A 10 -1.05 2.81 9.15
N LYS A 11 -0.74 3.79 10.02
CA LYS A 11 0.40 3.69 10.93
C LYS A 11 0.26 2.51 11.89
N LEU A 12 -0.93 2.31 12.47
CA LEU A 12 -1.22 1.17 13.34
C LEU A 12 -1.04 -0.17 12.62
N LEU A 13 -1.49 -0.27 11.36
CA LEU A 13 -1.26 -1.44 10.53
C LEU A 13 0.24 -1.74 10.37
N LEU A 14 1.09 -0.74 10.14
CA LEU A 14 2.54 -0.94 10.00
C LEU A 14 3.19 -1.44 11.29
N VAL A 15 2.75 -0.93 12.45
CA VAL A 15 3.20 -1.42 13.75
C VAL A 15 2.84 -2.89 13.91
N HIS A 16 1.58 -3.26 13.66
CA HIS A 16 1.14 -4.66 13.75
C HIS A 16 1.86 -5.56 12.75
N LEU A 17 2.07 -5.09 11.51
CA LEU A 17 2.79 -5.84 10.50
C LEU A 17 4.23 -6.11 10.92
N ARG A 18 4.91 -5.12 11.50
CA ARG A 18 6.26 -5.28 12.05
C ARG A 18 6.26 -6.30 13.19
N ASP A 19 5.41 -6.09 14.19
CA ASP A 19 5.34 -6.94 15.38
C ASP A 19 5.08 -8.41 15.01
N GLU A 20 4.16 -8.66 14.07
CA GLU A 20 3.91 -10.01 13.57
C GLU A 20 5.09 -10.57 12.78
N THR A 21 5.73 -9.77 11.92
CA THR A 21 6.87 -10.23 11.12
C THR A 21 8.06 -10.60 12.01
N GLU A 22 8.38 -9.78 13.01
CA GLU A 22 9.50 -9.99 13.94
C GLU A 22 9.32 -11.24 14.82
N LYS A 23 8.09 -11.69 15.09
CA LYS A 23 7.85 -12.97 15.80
C LYS A 23 8.38 -14.18 15.06
N PHE A 24 8.45 -14.11 13.74
CA PHE A 24 8.79 -15.25 12.87
C PHE A 24 10.10 -15.06 12.09
N CYS A 25 10.78 -13.93 12.28
CA CYS A 25 12.00 -13.57 11.54
C CYS A 25 13.11 -13.13 12.51
N PHE A 26 14.36 -13.52 12.22
CA PHE A 26 15.52 -13.19 13.06
C PHE A 26 16.22 -11.88 12.66
N ASN A 27 15.83 -11.29 11.52
CA ASN A 27 16.43 -10.06 11.00
C ASN A 27 15.73 -8.83 11.57
N GLU A 28 16.49 -7.77 11.81
CA GLU A 28 15.93 -6.46 12.13
C GLU A 28 15.15 -5.88 10.93
N ILE A 29 14.05 -5.18 11.23
CA ILE A 29 13.22 -4.49 10.25
C ILE A 29 13.58 -3.01 10.25
N SER A 30 13.96 -2.48 9.09
CA SER A 30 14.20 -1.04 8.93
C SER A 30 12.89 -0.25 9.00
N GLU A 31 12.89 0.87 9.71
CA GLU A 31 11.72 1.76 9.81
C GLU A 31 11.52 2.63 8.55
N ASN A 32 12.45 2.58 7.60
CA ASN A 32 12.32 3.26 6.32
C ASN A 32 11.43 2.43 5.37
N TYR A 33 10.12 2.52 5.60
CA TYR A 33 9.12 1.80 4.81
C TYR A 33 8.95 2.38 3.39
N ARG A 34 8.99 1.48 2.42
CA ARG A 34 8.64 1.69 1.01
C ARG A 34 7.48 0.78 0.64
N PHE A 35 6.69 1.20 -0.34
CA PHE A 35 5.48 0.49 -0.71
C PHE A 35 5.43 0.19 -2.20
N ILE A 36 4.99 -1.02 -2.56
CA ILE A 36 4.59 -1.38 -3.92
C ILE A 36 3.10 -1.72 -3.91
N LEU A 37 2.38 -1.18 -4.89
CA LEU A 37 0.95 -1.37 -5.05
C LEU A 37 0.66 -2.46 -6.09
N GLU A 38 -0.10 -3.46 -5.67
CA GLU A 38 -0.48 -4.62 -6.48
C GLU A 38 -2.01 -4.74 -6.53
N PRO A 39 -2.68 -4.09 -7.50
CA PRO A 39 -4.10 -4.29 -7.70
C PRO A 39 -4.36 -5.74 -8.16
N SER A 40 -5.47 -6.31 -7.70
CA SER A 40 -5.90 -7.69 -7.98
C SER A 40 -6.01 -7.98 -9.47
N GLU A 41 -6.39 -6.97 -10.25
CA GLU A 41 -6.36 -6.99 -11.70
C GLU A 41 -5.74 -5.71 -12.22
N ARG A 42 -5.02 -5.77 -13.34
CA ARG A 42 -4.44 -4.60 -14.03
C ARG A 42 -5.19 -4.24 -15.31
N ASN A 43 -6.30 -4.93 -15.60
CA ASN A 43 -7.05 -4.74 -16.83
C ASN A 43 -8.08 -3.62 -16.70
N THR A 44 -8.16 -2.76 -17.71
CA THR A 44 -9.32 -1.89 -17.89
C THR A 44 -10.50 -2.72 -18.38
N SER A 45 -11.72 -2.38 -17.97
CA SER A 45 -12.93 -3.11 -18.34
C SER A 45 -14.06 -2.16 -18.71
N GLN A 46 -14.93 -2.59 -19.63
CA GLN A 46 -16.16 -1.85 -19.96
C GLN A 46 -17.18 -1.85 -18.81
N HIS A 47 -16.99 -2.74 -17.83
CA HIS A 47 -17.81 -2.78 -16.61
C HIS A 47 -17.35 -1.79 -15.54
N LEU A 48 -16.19 -1.13 -15.74
CA LEU A 48 -15.69 -0.07 -14.88
C LEU A 48 -16.14 1.29 -15.40
N THR A 49 -16.40 2.22 -14.49
CA THR A 49 -16.61 3.63 -14.82
C THR A 49 -15.36 4.25 -15.45
N GLU A 50 -15.52 5.40 -16.11
CA GLU A 50 -14.38 6.13 -16.70
C GLU A 50 -13.33 6.51 -15.65
N ASP A 51 -13.77 6.91 -14.46
CA ASP A 51 -12.89 7.25 -13.34
C ASP A 51 -12.12 6.02 -12.84
N GLU A 52 -12.79 4.88 -12.66
CA GLU A 52 -12.13 3.62 -12.28
C GLU A 52 -11.10 3.19 -13.32
N ASN A 53 -11.43 3.25 -14.61
CA ASN A 53 -10.48 2.96 -15.69
C ASN A 53 -9.30 3.94 -15.72
N LYS A 54 -9.51 5.21 -15.35
CA LYS A 54 -8.43 6.20 -15.22
C LYS A 54 -7.52 5.89 -14.03
N TYR A 55 -8.07 5.44 -12.91
CA TYR A 55 -7.29 4.96 -11.78
C TYR A 55 -6.50 3.71 -12.16
N MET A 56 -7.10 2.73 -12.85
CA MET A 56 -6.40 1.55 -13.37
C MET A 56 -5.20 1.90 -14.26
N LYS A 57 -5.36 2.84 -15.18
CA LYS A 57 -4.24 3.35 -16.00
C LYS A 57 -3.15 4.00 -15.15
N THR A 58 -3.51 4.62 -14.04
CA THR A 58 -2.54 5.20 -13.10
C THR A 58 -1.80 4.10 -12.34
N TRP A 59 -2.51 3.09 -11.83
CA TRP A 59 -1.91 1.95 -11.13
C TRP A 59 -0.96 1.14 -12.00
N ASN A 60 -1.28 0.97 -13.29
CA ASN A 60 -0.40 0.28 -14.23
C ASN A 60 0.91 1.01 -14.46
N LYS A 61 0.91 2.36 -14.41
CA LYS A 61 2.15 3.15 -14.50
C LYS A 61 2.99 3.09 -13.22
N LEU A 62 2.42 2.60 -12.12
CA LEU A 62 3.06 2.46 -10.82
C LEU A 62 3.49 1.02 -10.54
N GLU A 63 3.37 0.12 -11.51
CA GLU A 63 3.81 -1.27 -11.39
C GLU A 63 5.28 -1.35 -10.95
N ASN A 64 5.55 -2.11 -9.90
CA ASN A 64 6.86 -2.28 -9.26
C ASN A 64 7.53 -0.97 -8.77
N LYS A 65 6.82 0.15 -8.74
CA LYS A 65 7.38 1.41 -8.27
C LYS A 65 7.36 1.46 -6.75
N GLU A 66 8.53 1.68 -6.15
CA GLU A 66 8.65 1.97 -4.72
C GLU A 66 8.11 3.37 -4.41
N MET A 67 7.21 3.45 -3.43
CA MET A 67 6.56 4.69 -3.03
C MET A 67 6.80 4.98 -1.55
N THR A 68 6.76 6.27 -1.19
CA THR A 68 6.71 6.71 0.21
C THR A 68 5.33 6.48 0.81
N PHE A 69 5.27 6.50 2.13
CA PHE A 69 4.01 6.50 2.88
C PHE A 69 3.06 7.61 2.41
N ASP A 70 3.56 8.84 2.26
CA ASP A 70 2.75 9.98 1.81
C ASP A 70 2.20 9.78 0.39
N GLN A 71 2.99 9.20 -0.52
CA GLN A 71 2.52 8.89 -1.87
C GLN A 71 1.39 7.86 -1.86
N VAL A 72 1.47 6.83 -1.02
CA VAL A 72 0.38 5.85 -0.84
C VAL A 72 -0.86 6.55 -0.28
N ILE A 73 -0.71 7.44 0.70
CA ILE A 73 -1.85 8.17 1.28
C ILE A 73 -2.57 8.99 0.22
N GLU A 74 -1.84 9.77 -0.57
CA GLU A 74 -2.43 10.59 -1.64
C GLU A 74 -3.14 9.74 -2.69
N LEU A 75 -2.65 8.53 -2.93
CA LEU A 75 -3.21 7.60 -3.91
C LEU A 75 -4.47 6.91 -3.40
N PHE A 76 -4.46 6.44 -2.15
CA PHE A 76 -5.56 5.67 -1.57
C PHE A 76 -6.69 6.54 -1.05
N TYR A 77 -6.40 7.69 -0.46
CA TYR A 77 -7.43 8.57 0.07
C TYR A 77 -7.96 9.50 -1.02
N LYS A 78 -9.10 9.15 -1.63
CA LYS A 78 -9.75 9.94 -2.69
C LYS A 78 -11.20 10.22 -2.33
N ASN A 79 -11.60 11.49 -2.37
CA ASN A 79 -13.00 11.92 -2.19
C ASN A 79 -13.66 11.35 -0.91
N GLY A 80 -12.90 11.28 0.20
CA GLY A 80 -13.39 10.74 1.48
C GLY A 80 -13.52 9.21 1.53
N LYS A 81 -13.00 8.51 0.53
CA LYS A 81 -13.02 7.04 0.39
C LYS A 81 -11.60 6.49 0.29
N THR A 82 -11.47 5.20 0.60
CA THR A 82 -10.26 4.39 0.47
C THR A 82 -10.61 3.04 -0.17
N PRO A 83 -9.65 2.31 -0.79
CA PRO A 83 -9.89 0.96 -1.28
C PRO A 83 -10.47 0.05 -0.19
N LYS A 84 -11.37 -0.88 -0.57
CA LYS A 84 -11.86 -1.92 0.34
C LYS A 84 -10.79 -2.99 0.47
N TRP A 85 -10.26 -3.12 1.69
CA TRP A 85 -9.39 -4.22 2.16
C TRP A 85 -8.14 -4.42 1.32
N ALA A 86 -7.11 -3.66 1.66
CA ALA A 86 -5.78 -3.96 1.20
C ALA A 86 -5.13 -4.98 2.14
N ASP A 87 -4.65 -6.11 1.60
CA ASP A 87 -3.74 -7.00 2.30
C ASP A 87 -2.32 -6.48 2.15
N CYS A 88 -1.45 -6.71 3.14
CA CYS A 88 -0.07 -6.29 3.04
C CYS A 88 0.89 -7.24 3.73
N ASN A 89 2.07 -7.39 3.16
CA ASN A 89 3.16 -8.15 3.75
C ASN A 89 4.50 -7.42 3.60
N VAL A 90 5.43 -7.71 4.52
CA VAL A 90 6.84 -7.37 4.33
C VAL A 90 7.39 -8.28 3.24
N TYR A 91 7.70 -7.70 2.08
CA TYR A 91 8.23 -8.43 0.93
C TYR A 91 9.76 -8.58 1.00
N LEU A 92 10.44 -7.53 1.48
CA LEU A 92 11.90 -7.49 1.62
C LEU A 92 12.26 -6.50 2.74
N SER A 93 13.22 -6.84 3.58
CA SER A 93 13.84 -5.90 4.52
C SER A 93 15.35 -5.95 4.39
N THR A 94 15.99 -4.78 4.34
CA THR A 94 17.43 -4.58 4.43
C THR A 94 17.73 -3.57 5.53
N SER A 95 19.01 -3.35 5.85
CA SER A 95 19.41 -2.29 6.78
C SER A 95 18.97 -0.90 6.34
N GLU A 96 18.78 -0.67 5.04
CA GLU A 96 18.43 0.64 4.49
C GLU A 96 16.92 0.89 4.41
N LYS A 97 16.12 -0.17 4.18
CA LYS A 97 14.67 -0.03 3.92
C LYS A 97 13.90 -1.32 4.13
N THR A 98 12.61 -1.16 4.37
CA THR A 98 11.62 -2.25 4.39
C THR A 98 10.61 -2.03 3.28
N LEU A 99 10.50 -2.98 2.37
CA LEU A 99 9.56 -2.96 1.26
C LEU A 99 8.31 -3.75 1.63
N VAL A 100 7.18 -3.07 1.67
CA VAL A 100 5.85 -3.62 1.92
C VAL A 100 5.10 -3.70 0.60
N LYS A 101 4.57 -4.87 0.26
CA LYS A 101 3.62 -5.00 -0.85
C LYS A 101 2.21 -4.86 -0.31
N ILE A 102 1.38 -4.10 -1.03
CA ILE A 102 -0.02 -3.85 -0.69
C ILE A 102 -0.88 -4.36 -1.84
N PHE A 103 -1.72 -5.36 -1.56
CA PHE A 103 -2.64 -6.01 -2.50
C PHE A 103 -4.06 -5.49 -2.28
N PHE A 104 -4.78 -5.08 -3.32
CA PHE A 104 -6.14 -4.50 -3.18
C PHE A 104 -7.01 -4.66 -4.43
#